data_AF-A0A060VRP2-F1
#
_entry.id   AF-A0A060VRP2-F1
#
_cell.length_a   1.000
_cell.length_b   1.000
_cell.length_c   1.000
_cell.angle_alpha   90.00
_cell.angle_beta   90.00
_cell.angle_gamma   90.00
#
_symmetry.space_group_name_H-M   'P 1'
#
loop_
_entity.id
_entity.type
_entity.pdbx_description
1 polymer ?
#
loop_
_entity_poly.entity_id
_entity_poly.type
_entity_poly.pdbx_seq_one_letter_code
_entity_poly.pdbx_strand_id
1 'polypeptide(L)'
;MALHCLKDACESVGSQLEIIHFGKIDFGETCVLDQFYNADIAVVEMTDAFRQPSLFYHLGVRESFSMANNIILYCDTNSDSLQSLQEIVCQKNTTCSANYSFIPYMVTPHNKVYCCESSLMKGLTELMQPSFEMLLGPICMPLLDRFVQLLKVPQANSW
;
A
#
# COMPACT_ATOMS: atom_id res chain seq x y z
N MET A 1 4.66 11.19 0.61
CA MET A 1 3.62 11.67 -0.34
C MET A 1 2.42 10.73 -0.38
N ALA A 2 2.60 9.40 -0.45
CA ALA A 2 1.49 8.45 -0.35
C ALA A 2 0.59 8.65 0.90
N LEU A 3 1.19 8.95 2.06
CA LEU A 3 0.44 9.28 3.27
C LEU A 3 -0.49 10.50 3.10
N HIS A 4 -0.12 11.50 2.32
CA HIS A 4 -1.01 12.64 2.03
C HIS A 4 -2.18 12.19 1.16
N CYS A 5 -1.94 11.40 0.11
CA CYS A 5 -3.02 10.82 -0.69
C CYS A 5 -3.97 9.97 0.15
N LEU A 6 -3.47 9.21 1.11
CA LEU A 6 -4.30 8.42 2.02
C LEU A 6 -5.12 9.30 2.96
N LYS A 7 -4.53 10.37 3.52
CA LYS A 7 -5.24 11.37 4.33
C LYS A 7 -6.41 12.00 3.56
N ASP A 8 -6.12 12.53 2.37
CA ASP A 8 -7.12 13.17 1.51
C ASP A 8 -8.22 12.17 1.11
N ALA A 9 -7.85 10.91 0.85
CA ALA A 9 -8.81 9.84 0.58
C ALA A 9 -9.73 9.60 1.77
N CYS A 10 -9.17 9.40 2.97
CA CYS A 10 -9.92 9.20 4.21
C CYS A 10 -10.87 10.37 4.50
N GLU A 11 -10.42 11.61 4.35
CA GLU A 11 -11.25 12.82 4.50
C GLU A 11 -12.40 12.83 3.49
N SER A 12 -12.13 12.49 2.23
CA SER A 12 -13.15 12.48 1.17
C SER A 12 -14.25 11.43 1.36
N VAL A 13 -13.96 10.34 2.08
CA VAL A 13 -14.93 9.26 2.35
C VAL A 13 -15.46 9.27 3.79
N GLY A 14 -14.96 10.15 4.65
CA GLY A 14 -15.34 10.23 6.06
C GLY A 14 -14.78 9.11 6.95
N SER A 15 -13.63 8.53 6.59
CA SER A 15 -12.95 7.50 7.39
C SER A 15 -11.95 8.11 8.39
N GLN A 16 -11.83 7.50 9.57
CA GLN A 16 -10.79 7.86 10.53
C GLN A 16 -9.44 7.29 10.08
N LEU A 17 -8.37 8.09 10.18
CA LEU A 17 -7.01 7.67 9.90
C LEU A 17 -6.14 7.82 11.14
N GLU A 18 -5.46 6.73 11.50
CA GLU A 18 -4.51 6.68 12.61
C GLU A 18 -3.11 6.35 12.07
N ILE A 19 -2.12 7.14 12.47
CA ILE A 19 -0.76 7.01 11.96
C ILE A 19 0.12 6.36 13.02
N ILE A 20 0.63 5.17 12.69
CA ILE A 20 1.47 4.39 13.58
C ILE A 20 2.90 4.37 13.06
N HIS A 21 3.86 4.67 13.94
CA HIS A 21 5.28 4.53 13.61
C HIS A 21 5.70 3.06 13.70
N PHE A 22 6.38 2.56 12.67
CA PHE A 22 6.90 1.19 12.62
C PHE A 22 7.67 0.79 13.89
N GLY A 23 8.54 1.68 14.41
CA GLY A 23 9.33 1.37 15.60
C GLY A 23 8.49 1.04 16.85
N LYS A 24 7.25 1.52 16.96
CA LYS A 24 6.34 1.18 18.06
C LYS A 24 5.72 -0.21 17.89
N ILE A 25 5.40 -0.57 16.64
CA ILE A 25 4.93 -1.91 16.28
C ILE A 25 6.06 -2.92 16.51
N ASP A 26 7.25 -2.64 16.01
CA ASP A 26 8.43 -3.51 16.09
C ASP A 26 8.93 -3.69 17.53
N PHE A 27 8.79 -2.65 18.36
CA PHE A 27 9.05 -2.73 19.81
C PHE A 27 7.98 -3.55 20.57
N GLY A 28 6.78 -3.70 20.00
CA GLY A 28 5.67 -4.40 20.63
C GLY A 28 4.89 -3.57 21.66
N GLU A 29 4.76 -2.24 21.45
CA GLU A 29 3.94 -1.39 22.31
C GLU A 29 2.48 -1.86 22.27
N THR A 30 1.96 -2.37 23.40
CA THR A 30 0.70 -3.12 23.43
C THR A 30 -0.52 -2.33 22.94
N CYS A 31 -0.64 -1.05 23.32
CA CYS A 31 -1.73 -0.19 22.86
C CYS A 31 -1.69 0.05 21.34
N VAL A 32 -0.48 0.13 20.79
CA VAL A 32 -0.25 0.33 19.35
C VAL A 32 -0.53 -0.95 18.58
N LEU A 33 -0.12 -2.10 19.12
CA LEU A 33 -0.44 -3.40 18.55
C LEU A 33 -1.94 -3.65 18.56
N ASP A 34 -2.64 -3.32 19.65
CA ASP A 34 -4.10 -3.45 19.73
C ASP A 34 -4.80 -2.59 18.65
N GLN A 35 -4.40 -1.33 18.52
CA GLN A 35 -4.91 -0.45 17.47
C GLN A 35 -4.62 -0.99 16.06
N PHE A 36 -3.38 -1.44 15.82
CA PHE A 36 -2.99 -1.98 14.52
C PHE A 36 -3.68 -3.31 14.21
N TYR A 37 -3.87 -4.20 15.18
CA TYR A 37 -4.45 -5.52 14.94
C TYR A 37 -5.96 -5.46 14.71
N ASN A 38 -6.66 -4.51 15.34
CA ASN A 38 -8.11 -4.39 15.24
C ASN A 38 -8.59 -3.36 14.19
N ALA A 39 -7.70 -2.60 13.56
CA ALA A 39 -8.13 -1.60 12.57
C ALA A 39 -8.78 -2.26 11.35
N ASP A 40 -9.90 -1.70 10.90
CA ASP A 40 -10.68 -2.12 9.73
C ASP A 40 -9.84 -2.37 8.48
N ILE A 41 -8.85 -1.48 8.25
CA ILE A 41 -7.92 -1.53 7.13
C ILE A 41 -6.52 -1.18 7.67
N ALA A 42 -5.51 -2.00 7.37
CA ALA A 42 -4.11 -1.62 7.55
C ALA A 42 -3.52 -1.16 6.23
N VAL A 43 -2.75 -0.07 6.26
CA VAL A 43 -1.91 0.35 5.13
C VAL A 43 -0.46 0.37 5.60
N VAL A 44 0.39 -0.45 5.00
CA VAL A 44 1.82 -0.54 5.33
C VAL A 44 2.68 -0.22 4.12
N GLU A 45 3.70 0.60 4.31
CA GLU A 45 4.69 0.89 3.27
C GLU A 45 5.89 -0.05 3.42
N MET A 46 6.15 -0.85 2.40
CA MET A 46 7.19 -1.90 2.37
C MET A 46 8.39 -1.55 1.49
N THR A 47 8.61 -0.27 1.21
CA THR A 47 9.76 0.21 0.43
C THR A 47 11.11 -0.16 1.08
N ASP A 48 11.18 -0.16 2.42
CA ASP A 48 12.36 -0.60 3.16
C ASP A 48 12.38 -2.13 3.35
N ALA A 49 13.26 -2.80 2.60
CA ALA A 49 13.41 -4.25 2.62
C ALA A 49 13.73 -4.82 4.01
N PHE A 50 14.42 -4.06 4.87
CA PHE A 50 14.77 -4.53 6.22
C PHE A 50 13.55 -4.64 7.14
N ARG A 51 12.46 -3.91 6.84
CA ARG A 51 11.23 -3.91 7.64
C ARG A 51 10.21 -4.95 7.15
N GLN A 52 10.36 -5.45 5.93
CA GLN A 52 9.38 -6.35 5.32
C GLN A 52 9.11 -7.61 6.15
N PRO A 53 10.11 -8.33 6.71
CA PRO A 53 9.84 -9.52 7.51
C PRO A 53 8.98 -9.23 8.75
N SER A 54 9.28 -8.14 9.47
CA SER A 54 8.52 -7.69 10.64
C SER A 54 7.10 -7.26 10.26
N LEU A 55 6.96 -6.45 9.21
CA LEU A 55 5.64 -6.03 8.71
C LEU A 55 4.79 -7.22 8.25
N PHE A 56 5.36 -8.20 7.53
CA PHE A 56 4.64 -9.42 7.17
C PHE A 56 4.22 -10.25 8.38
N TYR A 57 5.03 -10.30 9.44
CA TYR A 57 4.63 -10.95 10.69
C TYR A 57 3.38 -10.29 11.27
N HIS A 58 3.38 -8.96 11.43
CA HIS A 58 2.23 -8.25 11.99
C HIS A 58 0.97 -8.31 11.12
N LEU A 59 1.12 -8.32 9.78
CA LEU A 59 0.00 -8.56 8.88
C LEU A 59 -0.55 -9.99 9.02
N GLY A 60 0.31 -10.99 9.17
CA GLY A 60 -0.12 -12.36 9.44
C GLY A 60 -0.88 -12.51 10.77
N VAL A 61 -0.48 -11.74 11.80
CA VAL A 61 -1.23 -11.68 13.07
C VAL A 61 -2.63 -11.10 12.82
N ARG A 62 -2.77 -9.98 12.08
CA ARG A 62 -4.08 -9.42 11.70
C ARG A 62 -4.96 -10.46 11.00
N GLU A 63 -4.41 -11.19 10.04
CA GLU A 63 -5.13 -12.22 9.30
C GLU A 63 -5.63 -13.36 10.20
N SER A 64 -4.84 -13.73 11.21
CA SER A 64 -5.27 -14.74 12.20
C SER A 64 -6.47 -14.29 13.05
N PHE A 65 -6.69 -12.97 13.18
CA PHE A 65 -7.88 -12.37 13.80
C PHE A 65 -9.00 -12.03 12.79
N SER A 66 -8.94 -12.57 11.57
CA SER A 66 -9.86 -12.27 10.46
C SER A 66 -9.84 -10.81 9.98
N MET A 67 -8.81 -10.04 10.34
CA MET A 67 -8.62 -8.65 9.87
C MET A 67 -7.87 -8.64 8.55
N ALA A 68 -8.57 -8.98 7.47
CA ALA A 68 -7.97 -9.32 6.18
C ALA A 68 -7.76 -8.14 5.21
N ASN A 69 -8.30 -6.94 5.50
CA ASN A 69 -8.16 -5.78 4.61
C ASN A 69 -6.79 -5.12 4.82
N ASN A 70 -5.78 -5.67 4.18
CA ASN A 70 -4.38 -5.28 4.33
C ASN A 70 -3.86 -4.72 3.00
N ILE A 71 -3.50 -3.45 2.98
CA ILE A 71 -2.94 -2.75 1.81
C ILE A 71 -1.42 -2.65 2.00
N ILE A 72 -0.68 -3.12 1.00
CA ILE A 72 0.78 -3.01 0.95
C ILE A 72 1.14 -1.99 -0.12
N LEU A 73 1.79 -0.89 0.30
CA LEU A 73 2.34 0.12 -0.58
C LEU A 73 3.81 -0.15 -0.86
N TYR A 74 4.24 0.13 -2.08
CA TYR A 74 5.66 0.12 -2.44
C TYR A 74 5.96 1.31 -3.33
N CYS A 75 6.89 2.17 -2.91
CA CYS A 75 7.39 3.24 -3.76
C CYS A 75 8.38 2.65 -4.76
N ASP A 76 8.04 2.69 -6.04
CA ASP A 76 8.89 2.18 -7.11
C ASP A 76 10.15 3.04 -7.25
N THR A 77 11.26 2.51 -6.72
CA THR A 77 12.60 3.06 -6.87
C THR A 77 13.53 2.12 -7.65
N ASN A 78 13.12 0.86 -7.85
CA ASN A 78 13.93 -0.19 -8.45
C ASN A 78 13.01 -1.33 -8.94
N SER A 79 13.07 -1.64 -10.24
CA SER A 79 12.21 -2.64 -10.88
C SER A 79 12.40 -4.06 -10.35
N ASP A 80 13.63 -4.45 -10.03
CA ASP A 80 13.94 -5.81 -9.58
C ASP A 80 13.43 -6.05 -8.15
N SER A 81 13.56 -5.02 -7.30
CA SER A 81 13.06 -5.05 -5.92
C SER A 81 11.53 -5.04 -5.89
N LEU A 82 10.90 -4.24 -6.76
CA LEU A 82 9.46 -4.25 -6.95
C LEU A 82 8.95 -5.63 -7.38
N GLN A 83 9.57 -6.23 -8.40
CA GLN A 83 9.20 -7.55 -8.92
C GLN A 83 9.35 -8.62 -7.83
N SER A 84 10.45 -8.58 -7.08
CA SER A 84 10.69 -9.53 -5.98
C SER A 84 9.60 -9.44 -4.90
N LEU A 85 9.24 -8.22 -4.47
CA LEU A 85 8.19 -8.04 -3.47
C LEU A 85 6.81 -8.45 -4.02
N GLN A 86 6.53 -8.14 -5.28
CA GLN A 86 5.28 -8.54 -5.93
C GLN A 86 5.13 -10.05 -5.97
N GLU A 87 6.19 -10.80 -6.29
CA GLU A 87 6.19 -12.26 -6.28
C GLU A 87 5.91 -12.82 -4.88
N ILE A 88 6.53 -12.25 -3.84
CA ILE A 88 6.27 -12.63 -2.44
C ILE A 88 4.79 -12.41 -2.08
N VAL A 89 4.23 -11.25 -2.44
CA VAL A 89 2.82 -10.93 -2.14
C VAL A 89 1.86 -11.84 -2.92
N CYS A 90 2.10 -12.07 -4.21
CA CYS A 90 1.33 -13.00 -5.03
C CYS A 90 1.36 -14.42 -4.47
N GLN A 91 2.53 -14.89 -4.03
CA GLN A 91 2.66 -16.21 -3.41
C GLN A 91 1.82 -16.29 -2.13
N LYS A 92 1.96 -15.31 -1.22
CA LYS A 92 1.19 -15.26 0.03
C LYS A 92 -0.32 -15.24 -0.21
N ASN A 93 -0.80 -14.45 -1.16
CA ASN A 93 -2.23 -14.40 -1.51
C ASN A 93 -2.75 -15.74 -2.03
N THR A 94 -1.91 -16.52 -2.71
CA THR A 94 -2.29 -17.84 -3.24
C THR A 94 -2.21 -18.94 -2.18
N THR A 95 -1.19 -18.94 -1.33
CA THR A 95 -0.89 -20.06 -0.43
C THR A 95 -1.47 -19.92 0.97
N CYS A 96 -1.74 -18.71 1.44
CA CYS A 96 -2.07 -18.45 2.85
C CYS A 96 -3.49 -17.91 3.08
N SER A 97 -4.36 -17.92 2.05
CA SER A 97 -5.65 -17.21 2.07
C SER A 97 -5.50 -15.70 2.39
N ALA A 98 -4.29 -15.15 2.25
CA ALA A 98 -4.03 -13.75 2.44
C ALA A 98 -4.75 -12.95 1.35
N ASN A 99 -5.24 -11.77 1.70
CA ASN A 99 -5.93 -10.88 0.76
C ASN A 99 -5.24 -9.52 0.73
N TYR A 100 -3.92 -9.53 0.49
CA TYR A 100 -3.16 -8.29 0.40
C TYR A 100 -3.50 -7.55 -0.89
N SER A 101 -3.93 -6.30 -0.75
CA SER A 101 -3.98 -5.35 -1.85
C SER A 101 -2.61 -4.72 -2.04
N PHE A 102 -1.84 -5.23 -2.98
CA PHE A 102 -0.53 -4.68 -3.34
C PHE A 102 -0.68 -3.49 -4.29
N ILE A 103 -0.10 -2.34 -3.94
CA ILE A 103 -0.14 -1.11 -4.73
C ILE A 103 1.27 -0.56 -4.90
N PRO A 104 1.94 -0.88 -6.02
CA PRO A 104 3.12 -0.14 -6.45
C PRO A 104 2.69 1.29 -6.80
N TYR A 105 3.51 2.26 -6.41
CA TYR A 105 3.28 3.65 -6.77
C TYR A 105 4.58 4.36 -7.13
N MET A 106 4.48 5.40 -7.96
CA MET A 106 5.61 6.27 -8.29
C MET A 106 5.32 7.70 -7.84
N VAL A 107 6.38 8.49 -7.70
CA VAL A 107 6.30 9.93 -7.50
C VAL A 107 6.98 10.63 -8.67
N THR A 108 6.24 11.51 -9.35
CA THR A 108 6.79 12.29 -10.47
C THR A 108 7.64 13.46 -9.97
N PRO A 109 8.48 14.09 -10.83
CA PRO A 109 9.23 15.30 -10.47
C PRO A 109 8.36 16.46 -9.97
N HIS A 110 7.09 16.52 -10.36
CA HIS A 110 6.13 17.53 -9.89
C HIS A 110 5.32 17.07 -8.66
N ASN A 111 5.81 16.06 -7.92
CA ASN A 111 5.20 15.50 -6.71
C ASN A 111 3.80 14.90 -6.91
N LYS A 112 3.45 14.48 -8.14
CA LYS A 112 2.23 13.71 -8.36
C LYS A 112 2.46 12.25 -8.06
N VAL A 113 1.44 11.58 -7.54
CA VAL A 113 1.53 10.19 -7.08
C VAL A 113 0.55 9.32 -7.85
N TYR A 114 1.07 8.30 -8.51
CA TYR A 114 0.29 7.40 -9.38
C TYR A 114 0.49 5.95 -8.99
N CYS A 115 -0.58 5.16 -9.04
CA CYS A 115 -0.50 3.69 -9.01
C CYS A 115 0.10 3.17 -10.30
N CYS A 116 0.86 2.09 -10.18
CA CYS A 116 1.70 1.60 -11.27
C CYS A 116 1.57 0.08 -11.41
N GLU A 117 1.35 -0.40 -12.62
CA GLU A 117 1.53 -1.83 -12.95
C GLU A 117 2.98 -2.07 -13.36
N SER A 118 3.59 -3.13 -12.84
CA SER A 118 5.02 -3.44 -13.03
C SER A 118 5.46 -3.52 -14.50
N SER A 119 4.56 -3.95 -15.39
CA SER A 119 4.79 -4.04 -16.84
C SER A 119 4.86 -2.68 -17.54
N LEU A 120 4.06 -1.70 -17.09
CA LEU A 120 4.03 -0.35 -17.64
C LEU A 120 5.28 0.46 -17.23
N MET A 121 5.80 0.18 -16.03
CA MET A 121 6.85 0.97 -15.39
C MET A 121 8.23 0.83 -16.00
N LYS A 122 8.62 -0.38 -16.41
CA LYS A 122 9.93 -0.60 -17.02
C LYS A 122 10.14 0.31 -18.25
N GLY A 123 9.09 0.53 -19.03
CA GLY A 123 9.14 1.46 -20.16
C GLY A 123 9.04 2.93 -19.77
N LEU A 124 8.27 3.28 -18.72
CA LEU A 124 8.07 4.67 -18.32
C LEU A 124 9.27 5.26 -17.59
N THR A 125 9.92 4.53 -16.66
CA THR A 125 11.04 5.05 -15.87
C THR A 125 12.24 5.44 -16.74
N GLU A 126 12.48 4.71 -17.84
CA GLU A 126 13.48 5.05 -18.86
C GLU A 126 13.11 6.31 -19.67
N LEU A 127 11.82 6.64 -19.74
CA LEU A 127 11.24 7.75 -20.50
C LEU A 127 10.79 8.95 -19.65
N MET A 128 10.99 8.92 -18.32
CA MET A 128 10.58 9.94 -17.34
C MET A 128 11.39 11.25 -17.49
N GLN A 129 11.35 11.86 -18.66
CA GLN A 129 11.69 13.27 -18.84
C GLN A 129 10.50 14.15 -18.44
N PRO A 130 10.72 15.39 -17.96
CA PRO A 130 9.66 16.28 -17.48
C PRO A 130 8.52 16.50 -18.49
N SER A 131 8.80 16.40 -19.79
CA SER A 131 7.81 16.54 -20.87
C SER A 131 6.84 15.36 -21.00
N PHE A 132 7.22 14.15 -20.56
CA PHE A 132 6.41 12.94 -20.69
C PHE A 132 5.40 12.75 -19.55
N GLU A 133 5.51 13.51 -18.46
CA GLU A 133 4.58 13.42 -17.32
C GLU A 133 3.12 13.72 -17.72
N MET A 134 2.90 14.58 -18.71
CA MET A 134 1.54 14.87 -19.18
C MET A 134 0.83 13.65 -19.77
N LEU A 135 1.58 12.64 -20.22
CA LEU A 135 1.03 11.40 -20.76
C LEU A 135 0.63 10.42 -19.66
N LEU A 136 1.09 10.61 -18.41
CA LEU A 136 0.73 9.72 -17.30
C LEU A 136 -0.72 9.89 -16.87
N GLY A 137 -1.29 11.10 -16.94
CA GLY A 137 -2.68 11.34 -16.49
C GLY A 137 -3.73 10.45 -17.17
N PRO A 138 -3.69 10.27 -18.50
CA PRO A 138 -4.59 9.35 -19.21
C PRO A 138 -4.31 7.85 -19.01
N ILE A 139 -3.11 7.48 -18.56
CA ILE A 139 -2.63 6.08 -18.56
C ILE A 139 -2.61 5.49 -17.15
N CYS A 140 -2.15 6.27 -16.17
CA CYS A 140 -1.95 5.85 -14.80
C CYS A 140 -3.05 6.40 -13.89
N MET A 141 -3.55 5.57 -12.99
CA MET A 141 -4.52 5.98 -11.98
C MET A 141 -3.83 6.78 -10.85
N PRO A 142 -4.32 7.96 -10.44
CA PRO A 142 -3.83 8.65 -9.25
C PRO A 142 -3.97 7.79 -7.99
N LEU A 143 -2.96 7.80 -7.12
CA LEU A 143 -2.99 6.98 -5.90
C LEU A 143 -4.15 7.37 -4.97
N LEU A 144 -4.51 8.66 -4.94
CA LEU A 144 -5.69 9.17 -4.24
C LEU A 144 -6.96 8.43 -4.70
N ASP A 145 -7.21 8.37 -6.00
CA ASP A 145 -8.42 7.74 -6.55
C ASP A 145 -8.46 6.25 -6.23
N ARG A 146 -7.30 5.58 -6.26
CA ARG A 146 -7.20 4.18 -5.86
C ARG A 146 -7.55 3.98 -4.39
N PHE A 147 -7.07 4.83 -3.49
CA PHE A 147 -7.47 4.75 -2.08
C PHE A 147 -8.96 5.01 -1.92
N VAL A 148 -9.52 6.02 -2.57
CA VAL A 148 -10.96 6.30 -2.52
C VAL A 148 -11.78 5.09 -2.98
N GLN A 149 -11.34 4.38 -4.03
CA GLN A 149 -11.99 3.14 -4.47
C GLN A 149 -11.95 2.06 -3.40
N LEU A 150 -10.79 1.83 -2.77
CA LEU A 150 -10.61 0.78 -1.76
C LEU A 150 -11.35 1.09 -0.45
N LEU A 151 -11.36 2.35 -0.03
CA LEU A 151 -12.02 2.78 1.20
C LEU A 151 -13.55 2.85 1.06
N LYS A 152 -14.09 3.00 -0.16
CA LYS A 152 -15.54 3.02 -0.43
C LYS A 152 -16.19 1.64 -0.48
N VAL A 153 -15.41 0.56 -0.60
CA VAL A 153 -16.00 -0.79 -0.64
C VAL A 153 -16.66 -1.05 0.72
N PRO A 154 -17.99 -1.29 0.78
CA PRO A 154 -18.63 -1.65 2.03
C PRO A 154 -17.97 -2.92 2.54
N GLN A 155 -17.48 -2.91 3.78
CA GLN A 155 -17.12 -4.17 4.42
C GLN A 155 -18.37 -5.02 4.44
N ALA A 156 -18.40 -6.06 3.60
CA ALA A 156 -19.43 -7.07 3.69
C ALA A 156 -19.21 -7.77 5.03
N ASN A 157 -19.94 -7.29 6.04
CA ASN A 157 -20.04 -7.92 7.35
C ASN A 157 -20.23 -9.42 7.13
N SER A 158 -19.16 -10.16 7.41
CA SER A 158 -19.21 -11.61 7.44
C SER A 158 -19.84 -11.94 8.78
N TRP A 159 -21.05 -12.50 8.70
CA TRP A 159 -21.93 -12.88 9.80
C TRP A 159 -21.29 -13.89 10.75
#